data_AF-A0A7X7NJ08-F1
#
_entry.id   AF-A0A7X7NJ08-F1
#
_cell.length_a   1.000
_cell.length_b   1.000
_cell.length_c   1.000
_cell.angle_alpha   90.00
_cell.angle_beta   90.00
_cell.angle_gamma   90.00
#
_symmetry.space_group_name_H-M   'P 1'
#
loop_
_entity.id
_entity.type
_entity.pdbx_description
1 polymer ?
#
loop_
_entity_poly.entity_id
_entity_poly.type
_entity_poly.pdbx_seq_one_letter_code
_entity_poly.pdbx_strand_id
1 'polypeptide(L)'
;FLLFPSIENGSLSITSRFTEARADLWVKTAVSIPGQANHLFIKLFTHGAIDQTIRYLFPENGLSQLWNYLESRYNDGENYRLFYVSAWEMYNTIKELCAGNSVTLNNRKAA
;
A
#
# COMPACT_ATOMS: atom_id res chain seq x y z
N PHE A 1 -19.49 -24.55 -3.05
CA PHE A 1 -18.60 -23.37 -3.09
C PHE A 1 -17.34 -23.76 -3.83
N LEU A 2 -17.11 -23.23 -5.03
CA LEU A 2 -15.86 -23.46 -5.78
C LEU A 2 -14.87 -22.36 -5.40
N LEU A 3 -13.71 -22.74 -4.89
CA LEU A 3 -12.57 -21.86 -4.71
C LEU A 3 -11.84 -21.76 -6.05
N PHE A 4 -11.97 -20.62 -6.73
CA PHE A 4 -11.14 -20.33 -7.90
C PHE A 4 -9.83 -19.71 -7.41
N PRO A 5 -8.66 -20.27 -7.77
CA PRO A 5 -7.40 -19.65 -7.43
C PRO A 5 -7.35 -18.25 -8.04
N SER A 6 -7.03 -17.25 -7.22
CA SER A 6 -6.77 -15.89 -7.67
C SER A 6 -5.42 -15.44 -7.12
N ILE A 7 -4.74 -14.59 -7.88
CA ILE A 7 -3.50 -13.95 -7.45
C ILE A 7 -3.87 -12.54 -7.02
N GLU A 8 -3.46 -12.17 -5.80
CA GLU A 8 -3.55 -10.79 -5.34
C GLU A 8 -2.65 -9.90 -6.20
N ASN A 9 -3.22 -8.86 -6.79
CA ASN A 9 -2.51 -8.00 -7.76
C ASN A 9 -2.46 -6.52 -7.36
N GLY A 10 -3.07 -6.13 -6.23
CA GLY A 10 -3.10 -4.74 -5.76
C GLY A 10 -4.18 -3.86 -6.43
N SER A 11 -5.11 -4.44 -7.19
CA SER A 11 -6.24 -3.71 -7.76
C SER A 11 -7.27 -3.31 -6.69
N LEU A 12 -7.69 -2.06 -6.69
CA LEU A 12 -8.75 -1.51 -5.85
C LEU A 12 -9.93 -1.13 -6.74
N SER A 13 -10.96 -1.98 -6.74
CA SER A 13 -12.13 -1.84 -7.62
C SER A 13 -13.38 -2.43 -7.00
N ILE A 14 -14.53 -2.29 -7.68
CA ILE A 14 -15.78 -2.94 -7.25
C ILE A 14 -15.66 -4.48 -7.16
N THR A 15 -14.85 -5.11 -8.02
CA THR A 15 -14.61 -6.57 -8.01
C THR A 15 -13.38 -6.97 -7.18
N SER A 16 -12.59 -6.00 -6.74
CA SER A 16 -11.41 -6.18 -5.89
C SER A 16 -11.48 -5.17 -4.75
N ARG A 17 -12.50 -5.35 -3.89
CA ARG A 17 -12.74 -4.50 -2.73
C ARG A 17 -11.64 -4.68 -1.68
N PHE A 18 -11.42 -3.64 -0.90
CA PHE A 18 -10.53 -3.67 0.25
C PHE A 18 -11.05 -4.67 1.27
N THR A 19 -10.11 -5.41 1.87
CA THR A 19 -10.32 -6.15 3.11
C THR A 19 -9.02 -6.07 3.93
N GLU A 20 -9.13 -6.17 5.24
CA GLU A 20 -7.97 -6.19 6.16
C GLU A 20 -6.98 -7.30 5.79
N ALA A 21 -7.49 -8.50 5.47
CA ALA A 21 -6.69 -9.63 5.03
C ALA A 21 -5.86 -9.35 3.75
N ARG A 22 -6.35 -8.50 2.84
CA ARG A 22 -5.56 -8.08 1.67
C ARG A 22 -4.43 -7.15 2.07
N ALA A 23 -4.68 -6.20 2.99
CA ALA A 23 -3.63 -5.34 3.51
C ALA A 23 -2.53 -6.13 4.24
N ASP A 24 -2.93 -7.07 5.10
CA ASP A 24 -1.99 -7.95 5.80
C ASP A 24 -1.16 -8.77 4.81
N LEU A 25 -1.78 -9.26 3.74
CA LEU A 25 -1.08 -9.97 2.67
C LEU A 25 -0.09 -9.06 1.96
N TRP A 26 -0.47 -7.82 1.61
CA TRP A 26 0.43 -6.88 0.93
C TRP A 26 1.67 -6.56 1.77
N VAL A 27 1.53 -6.38 3.09
CA VAL A 27 2.67 -6.15 3.99
C VAL A 27 3.52 -7.40 4.11
N LYS A 28 2.90 -8.58 4.28
CA LYS A 28 3.60 -9.87 4.39
C LYS A 28 4.41 -10.20 3.13
N THR A 29 3.92 -9.84 1.95
CA THR A 29 4.54 -10.15 0.67
C THR A 29 5.15 -8.92 0.00
N ALA A 30 5.37 -7.84 0.75
CA ALA A 30 5.92 -6.61 0.21
C ALA A 30 7.33 -6.84 -0.36
N VAL A 31 7.65 -6.12 -1.43
CA VAL A 31 8.99 -6.16 -2.02
C VAL A 31 9.93 -5.38 -1.11
N SER A 32 11.12 -5.90 -0.89
CA SER A 32 12.21 -5.23 -0.16
C SER A 32 13.53 -5.33 -0.92
N ILE A 33 14.46 -4.44 -0.62
CA ILE A 33 15.80 -4.46 -1.20
C ILE A 33 16.70 -5.37 -0.34
N PRO A 34 17.50 -6.29 -0.91
CA PRO A 34 18.46 -7.10 -0.17
C PRO A 34 19.40 -6.22 0.67
N GLY A 35 19.57 -6.54 1.95
CA GLY A 35 20.36 -5.73 2.89
C GLY A 35 19.63 -4.50 3.47
N GLN A 36 18.42 -4.19 2.98
CA GLN A 36 17.55 -3.09 3.44
C GLN A 36 16.11 -3.62 3.68
N ALA A 37 15.99 -4.80 4.31
CA ALA A 37 14.72 -5.52 4.47
C ALA A 37 13.66 -4.77 5.31
N ASN A 38 14.08 -3.74 6.04
CA ASN A 38 13.21 -2.89 6.85
C ASN A 38 12.38 -1.91 5.99
N HIS A 39 12.68 -1.78 4.69
CA HIS A 39 11.91 -0.98 3.74
C HIS A 39 11.01 -1.86 2.89
N LEU A 40 9.70 -1.69 3.07
CA LEU A 40 8.66 -2.44 2.36
C LEU A 40 8.01 -1.55 1.28
N PHE A 41 7.97 -2.04 0.05
CA PHE A 41 7.39 -1.31 -1.08
C PHE A 41 6.09 -1.99 -1.53
N ILE A 42 4.99 -1.24 -1.46
CA ILE A 42 3.65 -1.69 -1.85
C ILE A 42 3.10 -0.74 -2.91
N LYS A 43 2.64 -1.30 -4.04
CA LYS A 43 1.98 -0.55 -5.11
C LYS A 43 0.57 -1.08 -5.31
N LEU A 44 -0.40 -0.21 -5.11
CA LEU A 44 -1.81 -0.45 -5.41
C LEU A 44 -2.22 0.36 -6.63
N PHE A 45 -3.32 0.00 -7.27
CA PHE A 45 -3.85 0.76 -8.41
C PHE A 45 -5.35 0.59 -8.57
N THR A 46 -5.97 1.48 -9.34
CA THR A 46 -7.36 1.38 -9.79
C THR A 46 -7.41 1.36 -11.31
N HIS A 47 -8.40 0.68 -11.89
CA HIS A 47 -8.67 0.70 -13.33
C HIS A 47 -9.63 1.84 -13.67
N GLY A 48 -9.09 3.05 -13.89
CA GLY A 48 -9.82 4.19 -14.44
C GLY A 48 -11.02 4.68 -13.61
N ALA A 49 -11.85 5.51 -14.24
CA ALA A 49 -13.00 6.19 -13.64
C ALA A 49 -14.32 5.41 -13.87
N ILE A 50 -14.34 4.12 -13.54
CA ILE A 50 -15.57 3.31 -13.66
C ILE A 50 -16.55 3.72 -12.55
N ASP A 51 -17.78 4.11 -12.91
CA ASP A 51 -18.80 4.64 -11.98
C ASP A 51 -18.99 3.79 -10.72
N GLN A 52 -19.04 2.46 -10.86
CA GLN A 52 -19.19 1.55 -9.72
C GLN A 52 -17.97 1.54 -8.81
N THR A 53 -16.76 1.61 -9.37
CA THR A 53 -15.52 1.71 -8.60
C THR A 53 -15.44 3.05 -7.89
N ILE A 54 -15.83 4.15 -8.54
CA ILE A 54 -15.91 5.47 -7.91
C ILE A 54 -16.91 5.43 -6.75
N ARG A 55 -18.11 4.89 -6.97
CA ARG A 55 -19.13 4.74 -5.92
C ARG A 55 -18.61 3.94 -4.72
N TYR A 56 -17.94 2.82 -4.99
CA TYR A 56 -17.34 2.00 -3.96
C TYR A 56 -16.24 2.73 -3.17
N LEU A 57 -15.30 3.40 -3.85
CA LEU A 57 -14.16 4.04 -3.21
C LEU A 57 -14.58 5.26 -2.37
N PHE A 58 -15.53 6.07 -2.88
CA PHE A 58 -15.89 7.36 -2.29
C PHE A 58 -17.22 7.30 -1.51
N PRO A 59 -18.43 7.28 -2.14
CA PRO A 59 -19.70 7.17 -1.40
C PRO A 59 -19.82 5.99 -0.42
N GLU A 60 -19.30 4.81 -0.75
CA GLU A 60 -19.37 3.62 0.11
C GLU A 60 -18.16 3.51 1.08
N ASN A 61 -17.32 4.55 1.15
CA ASN A 61 -16.18 4.67 2.07
C ASN A 61 -15.09 3.59 1.90
N GLY A 62 -15.00 2.92 0.76
CA GLY A 62 -13.99 1.88 0.52
C GLY A 62 -12.55 2.39 0.67
N LEU A 63 -12.30 3.64 0.28
CA LEU A 63 -10.98 4.28 0.42
C LEU A 63 -10.69 4.68 1.87
N SER A 64 -11.68 5.19 2.60
CA SER A 64 -11.55 5.52 4.03
C SER A 64 -11.29 4.27 4.88
N GLN A 65 -11.94 3.14 4.58
CA GLN A 65 -11.68 1.87 5.26
C GLN A 65 -10.24 1.41 5.05
N LEU A 66 -9.73 1.49 3.82
CA LEU A 66 -8.35 1.18 3.48
C LEU A 66 -7.35 2.05 4.28
N TRP A 67 -7.53 3.37 4.25
CA TRP A 67 -6.64 4.31 4.95
C TRP A 67 -6.68 4.09 6.46
N ASN A 68 -7.87 4.05 7.07
CA ASN A 68 -8.01 3.85 8.51
C ASN A 68 -7.32 2.57 8.98
N TYR A 69 -7.48 1.45 8.25
CA TYR A 69 -6.82 0.20 8.62
C TYR A 69 -5.30 0.31 8.51
N LEU A 70 -4.78 0.80 7.39
CA LEU A 70 -3.33 0.95 7.19
C LEU A 70 -2.70 1.88 8.23
N GLU A 71 -3.33 3.01 8.54
CA GLU A 71 -2.85 3.97 9.53
C GLU A 71 -2.90 3.39 10.94
N SER A 72 -4.02 2.75 11.32
CA SER A 72 -4.17 2.16 12.65
C SER A 72 -3.24 0.96 12.91
N ARG A 73 -2.93 0.17 11.88
CA ARG A 73 -2.22 -1.11 12.00
C ARG A 73 -0.75 -1.03 11.64
N TYR A 74 -0.40 -0.18 10.67
CA TYR A 74 0.92 -0.09 10.06
C TYR A 74 1.52 1.33 10.12
N ASN A 75 1.06 2.16 11.07
CA ASN A 75 1.64 3.46 11.37
C ASN A 75 1.73 3.73 12.88
N ASP A 76 2.18 2.75 13.66
CA ASP A 76 2.29 2.85 15.13
C ASP A 76 3.50 3.66 15.61
N GLY A 77 4.47 3.95 14.72
CA GLY A 77 5.68 4.70 15.05
C GLY A 77 6.75 3.88 15.79
N GLU A 78 6.46 2.62 16.13
CA GLU A 78 7.37 1.70 16.83
C GLU A 78 7.81 0.55 15.92
N ASN A 79 6.84 -0.22 15.41
CA ASN A 79 7.08 -1.37 14.54
C ASN A 79 6.96 -0.98 13.06
N TYR A 80 6.05 -0.06 12.75
CA TYR A 80 5.75 0.37 11.40
C TYR A 80 5.65 1.88 11.30
N ARG A 81 6.12 2.39 10.16
CA ARG A 81 5.93 3.77 9.75
C ARG A 81 5.43 3.80 8.32
N LEU A 82 4.26 4.40 8.12
CA LEU A 82 3.58 4.43 6.82
C LEU A 82 3.90 5.73 6.07
N PHE A 83 4.21 5.59 4.79
CA PHE A 83 4.44 6.73 3.90
C PHE A 83 3.64 6.58 2.60
N TYR A 84 2.73 7.52 2.37
CA TYR A 84 2.10 7.69 1.06
C TYR A 84 3.00 8.56 0.19
N VAL A 85 3.58 7.95 -0.85
CA VAL A 85 4.54 8.59 -1.74
C VAL A 85 4.09 8.50 -3.19
N SER A 86 4.51 9.46 -4.00
CA SER A 86 4.43 9.35 -5.45
C SER A 86 5.37 8.27 -5.97
N ALA A 87 5.12 7.80 -7.21
CA ALA A 87 6.01 6.84 -7.88
C ALA A 87 7.45 7.38 -8.03
N TRP A 88 7.61 8.70 -8.19
CA TRP A 88 8.92 9.35 -8.29
C TRP A 88 9.68 9.36 -6.95
N GLU A 89 8.99 9.65 -5.85
CA GLU A 89 9.57 9.59 -4.51
C GLU A 89 9.96 8.16 -4.13
N MET A 90 9.12 7.18 -4.47
CA MET A 90 9.43 5.76 -4.31
C MET A 90 10.68 5.38 -5.12
N TYR A 91 10.75 5.76 -6.40
CA TYR A 91 11.90 5.49 -7.27
C TYR A 91 13.21 6.04 -6.69
N ASN A 92 13.23 7.31 -6.29
CA ASN A 92 14.44 7.91 -5.73
C ASN A 92 14.84 7.23 -4.41
N THR A 93 13.88 6.89 -3.56
CA THR A 93 14.15 6.16 -2.31
C THR A 93 14.80 4.81 -2.57
N ILE A 94 14.24 4.03 -3.51
CA ILE A 94 14.81 2.73 -3.91
C ILE A 94 16.24 2.92 -4.44
N LYS A 95 16.45 3.93 -5.30
CA LYS A 95 17.76 4.22 -5.88
C LYS A 95 18.82 4.51 -4.80
N GLU A 96 18.50 5.36 -3.83
CA GLU A 96 19.41 5.70 -2.74
C GLU A 96 19.70 4.50 -1.82
N LEU A 97 18.67 3.71 -1.49
CA LEU A 97 18.84 2.50 -0.68
C LEU A 97 19.72 1.46 -1.39
N CYS A 98 19.55 1.28 -2.71
CA CYS A 98 20.42 0.42 -3.51
C CYS A 98 21.87 0.92 -3.56
N ALA A 99 22.12 2.23 -3.40
CA ALA A 99 23.46 2.80 -3.31
C ALA A 99 24.07 2.70 -1.89
N GLY A 100 23.33 2.17 -0.91
CA GLY A 100 23.75 2.07 0.49
C GLY A 100 23.56 3.37 1.29
N ASN A 101 22.84 4.35 0.73
CA ASN A 101 22.58 5.61 1.40
C ASN A 101 21.41 5.47 2.37
N SER A 102 21.49 6.16 3.50
CA SER A 102 20.36 6.28 4.43
C SER A 102 19.33 7.25 3.87
N VAL A 103 18.06 6.85 3.83
CA VAL A 103 16.97 7.71 3.36
C VAL A 103 16.15 8.18 4.55
N THR A 104 16.03 9.50 4.69
CA THR A 104 15.04 10.12 5.58
C THR A 104 13.90 10.63 4.73
N LEU A 105 12.76 9.95 4.78
CA LEU A 105 11.52 10.51 4.24
C LEU A 105 11.11 11.64 5.20
N ASN A 106 11.28 12.89 4.75
CA ASN A 106 10.97 14.10 5.52
C ASN A 106 9.57 14.03 6.16
N ASN A 107 9.38 14.78 7.25
CA ASN A 107 8.16 14.95 8.08
C ASN A 107 6.91 15.45 7.32
N ARG A 108 6.63 14.95 6.12
CA ARG A 108 5.27 14.90 5.58
C ARG A 108 4.56 13.84 6.41
N LYS A 109 3.40 14.22 6.98
CA LYS A 109 2.63 13.41 7.92
C LYS A 109 2.73 11.93 7.53
N ALA A 110 3.40 11.15 8.38
CA ALA A 110 2.93 9.78 8.60
C ALA A 110 1.45 9.99 8.96
N ALA A 111 0.56 9.47 8.13
CA ALA A 111 -0.84 9.87 8.16
C ALA A 111 -1.44 9.66 9.57
#